data_AF-A0AAE4ARJ9-F1
#
_entry.id   AF-A0AAE4ARJ9-F1
#
_cell.length_a   1.000
_cell.length_b   1.000
_cell.length_c   1.000
_cell.angle_alpha   90.00
_cell.angle_beta   90.00
_cell.angle_gamma   90.00
#
_symmetry.space_group_name_H-M   'P 1'
#
loop_
_entity.id
_entity.type
_entity.pdbx_description
1 polymer ?
#
loop_
_entity_poly.entity_id
_entity_poly.type
_entity_poly.pdbx_seq_one_letter_code
_entity_poly.pdbx_strand_id
1 'polypeptide(L)'
;MSRELHTTGVERFFEKNDIIVSKTDPKGRITYANDVFLHIAGYTESECLGAPHSLIRHPDMPRCVFKLLWDTVQSGREIFAYVINRCKNGDHYWVYAHVTPSFDLSGGIRGYHSNRRVPDRAVLESFIIPLYKELCAEERSYQNRKQGLEASMAHMLGLLEKEGMGYDEFVMTLPRRLNEPQTAVPSVSPQPSVRTAA
;
A
#
# COMPACT_ATOMS: atom_id res chain seq x y z
N MET A 1 17.91 -7.36 -17.44
CA MET A 1 16.60 -7.03 -18.07
C MET A 1 15.51 -7.29 -17.05
N SER A 2 14.74 -6.28 -16.64
CA SER A 2 13.60 -6.48 -15.74
C SER A 2 12.54 -7.27 -16.50
N ARG A 3 12.18 -8.44 -16.00
CA ARG A 3 11.05 -9.22 -16.54
C ARG A 3 9.81 -8.35 -16.46
N GLU A 4 9.26 -7.98 -17.61
CA GLU A 4 8.03 -7.20 -17.68
C GLU A 4 6.92 -8.03 -17.02
N LEU A 5 6.34 -7.50 -15.93
CA LEU A 5 5.33 -8.20 -15.17
C LEU A 5 4.00 -8.10 -15.92
N HIS A 6 3.52 -9.22 -16.45
CA HIS A 6 2.22 -9.28 -17.11
C HIS A 6 1.07 -8.99 -16.13
N THR A 7 0.20 -8.03 -16.45
CA THR A 7 -1.01 -7.68 -15.70
C THR A 7 -2.24 -7.73 -16.61
N THR A 8 -3.33 -8.34 -16.15
CA THR A 8 -4.58 -8.48 -16.94
C THR A 8 -5.55 -7.32 -16.72
N GLY A 9 -5.43 -6.61 -15.60
CA GLY A 9 -6.42 -5.61 -15.15
C GLY A 9 -7.68 -6.20 -14.53
N VAL A 10 -7.81 -7.54 -14.47
CA VAL A 10 -8.93 -8.21 -13.82
C VAL A 10 -8.68 -8.27 -12.31
N GLU A 11 -9.67 -7.82 -11.53
CA GLU A 11 -9.64 -7.92 -10.07
C GLU A 11 -10.27 -9.24 -9.60
N ARG A 12 -9.60 -9.92 -8.67
CA ARG A 12 -10.08 -11.10 -7.95
C ARG A 12 -10.49 -10.71 -6.55
N PHE A 13 -11.54 -11.36 -6.08
CA PHE A 13 -12.10 -11.19 -4.75
C PHE A 13 -11.98 -12.49 -3.95
N PHE A 14 -12.02 -12.36 -2.62
CA PHE A 14 -12.10 -13.46 -1.67
C PHE A 14 -13.21 -13.17 -0.66
N GLU A 15 -13.60 -14.19 0.10
CA GLU A 15 -14.75 -14.09 0.99
C GLU A 15 -14.52 -13.06 2.10
N LYS A 16 -15.58 -12.37 2.51
CA LYS A 16 -15.53 -11.30 3.52
C LYS A 16 -14.89 -11.75 4.84
N ASN A 17 -15.12 -13.01 5.21
CA ASN A 17 -14.64 -13.61 6.46
C ASN A 17 -13.30 -14.33 6.31
N ASP A 18 -12.80 -14.48 5.08
CA ASP A 18 -11.50 -15.08 4.84
C ASP A 18 -10.39 -14.14 5.31
N ILE A 19 -9.35 -14.74 5.87
CA ILE A 19 -8.13 -14.04 6.28
C ILE A 19 -6.97 -14.63 5.48
N ILE A 20 -6.32 -13.78 4.71
CA ILE A 20 -5.06 -14.14 4.05
C ILE A 20 -3.94 -14.00 5.10
N VAL A 21 -3.17 -15.07 5.30
CA VAL A 21 -2.08 -15.12 6.28
C VAL A 21 -0.78 -15.50 5.60
N SER A 22 0.28 -14.75 5.89
CA SER A 22 1.64 -15.13 5.50
C SER A 22 2.66 -14.76 6.56
N LYS A 23 3.72 -15.56 6.69
CA LYS A 23 4.89 -15.25 7.52
C LYS A 23 6.14 -15.20 6.66
N THR A 24 7.10 -14.40 7.10
CA THR A 24 8.39 -14.28 6.43
C THR A 24 9.54 -14.36 7.43
N ASP A 25 10.73 -14.68 6.91
CA ASP A 25 12.00 -14.48 7.61
C ASP A 25 12.36 -12.97 7.68
N PRO A 26 13.44 -12.57 8.38
CA PRO A 26 13.83 -11.16 8.48
C PRO A 26 14.23 -10.53 7.14
N LYS A 27 14.54 -11.35 6.12
CA LYS A 27 14.86 -10.93 4.76
C LYS A 27 13.62 -10.84 3.86
N GLY A 28 12.43 -11.08 4.41
CA GLY A 28 11.16 -11.02 3.68
C GLY A 28 10.88 -12.24 2.80
N ARG A 29 11.56 -13.37 2.99
CA ARG A 29 11.25 -14.62 2.29
C ARG A 29 10.12 -15.34 2.99
N ILE A 30 9.13 -15.81 2.25
CA ILE A 30 7.94 -16.47 2.79
C ILE A 30 8.35 -17.78 3.46
N THR A 31 7.96 -17.93 4.72
CA THR A 31 8.15 -19.16 5.51
C THR A 31 6.84 -19.89 5.76
N TYR A 32 5.71 -19.24 5.49
CA TYR A 32 4.38 -19.79 5.62
C TYR A 32 3.39 -18.96 4.80
N ALA A 33 2.43 -19.62 4.16
CA ALA A 33 1.26 -19.01 3.55
C ALA A 33 0.07 -19.95 3.74
N ASN A 34 -1.11 -19.42 4.07
CA ASN A 34 -2.30 -20.25 4.22
C ASN A 34 -2.99 -20.53 2.87
N ASP A 35 -3.94 -21.46 2.87
CA ASP A 35 -4.65 -21.86 1.65
C ASP A 35 -5.37 -20.70 0.94
N VAL A 36 -5.93 -19.75 1.71
CA VAL A 36 -6.57 -18.54 1.15
C VAL A 36 -5.56 -17.74 0.33
N PHE A 37 -4.34 -17.52 0.84
CA PHE A 37 -3.27 -16.84 0.10
C PHE A 37 -2.93 -17.58 -1.19
N LEU A 38 -2.70 -18.89 -1.10
CA LEU A 38 -2.28 -19.72 -2.22
C LEU A 38 -3.35 -19.72 -3.33
N HIS A 39 -4.62 -19.85 -2.92
CA HIS A 39 -5.77 -19.89 -3.82
C HIS A 39 -5.99 -18.56 -4.56
N ILE A 40 -6.05 -17.43 -3.84
CA ILE A 40 -6.29 -16.13 -4.49
C ILE A 40 -5.10 -15.71 -5.35
N ALA A 41 -3.87 -15.90 -4.86
CA ALA A 41 -2.66 -15.51 -5.60
C ALA A 41 -2.36 -16.47 -6.76
N GLY A 42 -2.90 -17.69 -6.75
CA GLY A 42 -2.72 -18.69 -7.79
C GLY A 42 -1.35 -19.35 -7.79
N TYR A 43 -0.72 -19.48 -6.61
CA TYR A 43 0.58 -20.13 -6.43
C TYR A 43 0.43 -21.42 -5.62
N THR A 44 1.30 -22.38 -5.86
CA THR A 44 1.42 -23.54 -4.97
C THR A 44 2.31 -23.18 -3.76
N GLU A 45 2.18 -23.92 -2.67
CA GLU A 45 3.03 -23.72 -1.48
C GLU A 45 4.52 -23.82 -1.84
N SER A 46 4.91 -24.80 -2.64
CA SER A 46 6.29 -25.00 -3.10
C SER A 46 6.85 -23.82 -3.92
N GLU A 47 5.99 -23.07 -4.62
CA GLU A 47 6.40 -21.86 -5.34
C GLU A 47 6.54 -20.65 -4.42
N CYS A 48 5.83 -20.65 -3.28
CA CYS A 48 5.85 -19.56 -2.32
C CYS A 48 6.97 -19.70 -1.28
N LEU A 49 7.17 -20.90 -0.72
CA LEU A 49 8.14 -21.09 0.36
C LEU A 49 9.56 -20.74 -0.11
N GLY A 50 10.22 -19.88 0.66
CA GLY A 50 11.56 -19.35 0.37
C GLY A 50 11.59 -18.22 -0.68
N ALA A 51 10.50 -17.96 -1.41
CA ALA A 51 10.41 -16.85 -2.35
C ALA A 51 10.28 -15.51 -1.60
N PRO A 52 10.80 -14.40 -2.15
CA PRO A 52 10.58 -13.09 -1.55
C PRO A 52 9.08 -12.75 -1.59
N HIS A 53 8.55 -12.13 -0.54
CA HIS A 53 7.13 -11.74 -0.48
C HIS A 53 6.73 -10.80 -1.63
N SER A 54 7.70 -10.05 -2.18
CA SER A 54 7.53 -9.25 -3.40
C SER A 54 7.16 -10.05 -4.66
N LEU A 55 7.14 -11.38 -4.61
CA LEU A 55 6.61 -12.26 -5.66
C LEU A 55 5.21 -11.81 -6.15
N ILE A 56 4.36 -11.39 -5.21
CA ILE A 56 2.98 -10.95 -5.47
C ILE A 56 2.87 -9.43 -5.57
N ARG A 57 3.97 -8.69 -5.68
CA ARG A 57 3.92 -7.23 -5.75
C ARG A 57 3.35 -6.79 -7.11
N HIS A 58 2.27 -6.01 -7.08
CA HIS A 58 1.71 -5.41 -8.27
C HIS A 58 2.50 -4.17 -8.72
N PRO A 59 2.65 -3.90 -10.04
CA PRO A 59 3.33 -2.69 -10.53
C PRO A 59 2.62 -1.38 -10.17
N ASP A 60 1.33 -1.42 -9.85
CA ASP A 60 0.56 -0.26 -9.35
C ASP A 60 0.58 -0.14 -7.81
N MET A 61 1.43 -0.92 -7.13
CA MET A 61 1.78 -0.66 -5.74
C MET A 61 2.90 0.39 -5.69
N PRO A 62 2.66 1.63 -5.22
CA PRO A 62 3.69 2.68 -5.19
C PRO A 62 4.92 2.22 -4.42
N ARG A 63 6.11 2.52 -4.94
CA ARG A 63 7.38 2.17 -4.29
C ARG A 63 7.56 2.95 -3.00
N CYS A 64 7.09 4.20 -2.90
CA CYS A 64 7.16 4.94 -1.65
C CYS A 64 6.36 4.27 -0.53
N VAL A 65 5.11 3.89 -0.78
CA VAL A 65 4.26 3.22 0.22
C VAL A 65 4.81 1.84 0.59
N PHE A 66 5.27 1.06 -0.41
CA PHE A 66 5.90 -0.23 -0.13
C PHE A 66 7.18 -0.08 0.70
N LYS A 67 7.99 0.96 0.42
CA LYS A 67 9.18 1.27 1.22
C LYS A 67 8.79 1.66 2.65
N LEU A 68 7.79 2.54 2.82
CA LEU A 68 7.30 2.97 4.13
C LEU A 68 6.86 1.76 4.98
N LEU A 69 6.14 0.82 4.37
CA LEU A 69 5.76 -0.44 5.02
C LEU A 69 6.98 -1.20 5.54
N TRP A 70 7.97 -1.45 4.67
CA TRP A 70 9.17 -2.19 5.06
C TRP A 70 10.01 -1.47 6.10
N ASP A 71 10.23 -0.18 5.94
CA ASP A 71 10.98 0.64 6.90
C ASP A 71 10.31 0.60 8.28
N THR A 72 8.98 0.64 8.33
CA THR A 72 8.21 0.59 9.58
C THR A 72 8.38 -0.75 10.29
N VAL A 73 8.16 -1.86 9.58
CA VAL A 73 8.28 -3.20 10.21
C VAL A 73 9.71 -3.56 10.58
N GLN A 74 10.69 -3.13 9.78
CA GLN A 74 12.10 -3.31 10.07
C GLN A 74 12.56 -2.49 11.28
N SER A 75 11.86 -1.40 11.60
CA SER A 75 12.09 -0.62 12.83
C SER A 75 11.42 -1.21 14.08
N GLY A 76 10.80 -2.38 13.97
CA GLY A 76 10.13 -3.05 15.09
C GLY A 76 8.70 -2.55 15.36
N ARG A 77 8.12 -1.73 14.47
CA ARG A 77 6.74 -1.24 14.58
C ARG A 77 5.78 -2.01 13.68
N GLU A 78 4.52 -2.07 14.06
CA GLU A 78 3.47 -2.59 13.18
C GLU A 78 2.97 -1.54 12.20
N ILE A 79 2.25 -1.98 11.16
CA ILE A 79 1.66 -1.08 10.17
C ILE A 79 0.35 -1.63 9.62
N PHE A 80 -0.60 -0.73 9.38
CA PHE A 80 -1.78 -0.97 8.59
C PHE A 80 -1.62 -0.32 7.21
N ALA A 81 -1.94 -1.05 6.14
CA ALA A 81 -1.79 -0.55 4.78
C ALA A 81 -2.82 -1.19 3.83
N TYR A 82 -3.29 -0.41 2.86
CA TYR A 82 -3.98 -0.96 1.70
C TYR A 82 -2.94 -1.42 0.68
N VAL A 83 -3.06 -2.65 0.19
CA VAL A 83 -2.04 -3.22 -0.71
C VAL A 83 -2.72 -3.87 -1.91
N ILE A 84 -2.27 -3.50 -3.11
CA ILE A 84 -2.61 -4.19 -4.35
C ILE A 84 -1.56 -5.28 -4.62
N ASN A 85 -2.04 -6.51 -4.80
CA ASN A 85 -1.21 -7.67 -5.05
C ASN A 85 -1.52 -8.24 -6.44
N ARG A 86 -0.50 -8.82 -7.08
CA ARG A 86 -0.57 -9.46 -8.38
C ARG A 86 -0.64 -10.98 -8.20
N CYS A 87 -1.58 -11.62 -8.88
CA CYS A 87 -1.70 -13.06 -9.01
C CYS A 87 -0.68 -13.61 -10.02
N LYS A 88 -0.40 -14.92 -9.96
CA LYS A 88 0.50 -15.58 -10.90
C LYS A 88 0.13 -15.34 -12.36
N ASN A 89 -1.16 -15.45 -12.67
CA ASN A 89 -1.74 -15.26 -14.00
C ASN A 89 -1.79 -13.79 -14.46
N GLY A 90 -1.47 -12.82 -13.59
CA GLY A 90 -1.49 -11.39 -13.91
C GLY A 90 -2.75 -10.64 -13.45
N ASP A 91 -3.75 -11.32 -12.90
CA ASP A 91 -4.86 -10.67 -12.19
C ASP A 91 -4.33 -9.95 -10.94
N HIS A 92 -5.20 -9.18 -10.29
CA HIS A 92 -4.85 -8.50 -9.05
C HIS A 92 -5.93 -8.64 -7.98
N TYR A 93 -5.57 -8.36 -6.74
CA TYR A 93 -6.52 -8.28 -5.63
C TYR A 93 -6.04 -7.25 -4.61
N TRP A 94 -7.00 -6.57 -3.99
CA TRP A 94 -6.75 -5.61 -2.93
C TRP A 94 -6.92 -6.24 -1.56
N VAL A 95 -6.11 -5.79 -0.60
CA VAL A 95 -6.21 -6.19 0.80
C VAL A 95 -6.07 -4.98 1.71
N TYR A 96 -6.73 -5.03 2.87
CA TYR A 96 -6.35 -4.26 4.03
C TYR A 96 -5.44 -5.12 4.90
N ALA A 97 -4.16 -4.77 4.96
CA ALA A 97 -3.10 -5.53 5.61
C ALA A 97 -2.75 -4.94 6.98
N HIS A 98 -2.57 -5.82 7.96
CA HIS A 98 -1.87 -5.55 9.21
C HIS A 98 -0.59 -6.37 9.20
N VAL A 99 0.56 -5.72 9.36
CA VAL A 99 1.88 -6.37 9.35
C VAL A 99 2.58 -6.10 10.67
N THR A 100 3.06 -7.17 11.31
CA THR A 100 3.71 -7.12 12.63
C THR A 100 5.07 -7.81 12.59
N PRO A 101 6.13 -7.23 13.19
CA PRO A 101 7.37 -7.93 13.43
C PRO A 101 7.20 -8.96 14.56
N SER A 102 7.84 -10.11 14.40
CA SER A 102 7.99 -11.13 15.44
C SER A 102 9.41 -11.09 15.98
N PHE A 103 9.57 -11.18 17.29
CA PHE A 103 10.87 -11.07 17.95
C PHE A 103 11.33 -12.43 18.52
N ASP A 104 12.64 -12.63 18.60
CA ASP A 104 13.25 -13.73 19.35
C ASP A 104 13.44 -13.37 20.84
N LEU A 105 13.99 -14.31 21.62
CA LEU A 105 14.23 -14.12 23.06
C LEU A 105 15.29 -13.05 23.37
N SER A 106 16.11 -12.67 22.39
CA SER A 106 17.11 -11.60 22.52
C SER A 106 16.57 -10.22 22.12
N GLY A 107 15.31 -10.14 21.68
CA GLY A 107 14.69 -8.92 21.17
C GLY A 107 15.02 -8.62 19.70
N GLY A 108 15.70 -9.54 19.00
CA GLY A 108 15.97 -9.42 17.58
C GLY A 108 14.74 -9.75 16.73
N ILE A 109 14.56 -9.08 15.59
CA ILE A 109 13.48 -9.40 14.65
C ILE A 109 13.77 -10.78 14.03
N ARG A 110 12.89 -11.74 14.30
CA ARG A 110 12.92 -13.11 13.75
C ARG A 110 12.15 -13.25 12.44
N GLY A 111 11.24 -12.33 12.14
CA GLY A 111 10.43 -12.37 10.93
C GLY A 111 9.25 -11.42 10.99
N TYR A 112 8.39 -11.49 9.96
CA TYR A 112 7.18 -10.67 9.90
C TYR A 112 5.96 -11.54 9.70
N HIS A 113 4.84 -11.09 10.24
CA HIS A 113 3.54 -11.74 10.12
C HIS A 113 2.54 -10.75 9.52
N SER A 114 1.80 -11.18 8.50
CA SER A 114 0.78 -10.34 7.86
C SER A 114 -0.58 -11.02 7.85
N ASN A 115 -1.57 -10.27 8.31
CA ASN A 115 -2.98 -10.63 8.36
C ASN A 115 -3.70 -9.70 7.39
N ARG A 116 -4.46 -10.24 6.45
CA ARG A 116 -5.05 -9.46 5.36
C ARG A 116 -6.53 -9.75 5.22
N ARG A 117 -7.33 -8.68 5.21
CA ARG A 117 -8.79 -8.71 5.13
C ARG A 117 -9.27 -8.07 3.84
N VAL A 118 -10.51 -8.34 3.46
CA VAL A 118 -11.18 -7.62 2.39
C VAL A 118 -11.25 -6.12 2.77
N PRO A 119 -10.73 -5.22 1.92
CA PRO A 119 -10.79 -3.79 2.16
C PRO A 119 -12.20 -3.25 1.92
N ASP A 120 -12.55 -2.14 2.57
CA ASP A 120 -13.76 -1.39 2.24
C ASP A 120 -13.63 -0.81 0.82
N ARG A 121 -14.58 -1.15 -0.06
CA ARG A 121 -14.53 -0.74 -1.46
C ARG A 121 -14.65 0.77 -1.64
N ALA A 122 -15.48 1.42 -0.84
CA ALA A 122 -15.65 2.86 -0.94
C ALA A 122 -14.36 3.59 -0.56
N VAL A 123 -13.62 3.09 0.45
CA VAL A 123 -12.30 3.64 0.80
C VAL A 123 -11.31 3.50 -0.36
N LEU A 124 -11.29 2.33 -1.01
CA LEU A 124 -10.40 2.10 -2.14
C LEU A 124 -10.67 3.09 -3.27
N GLU A 125 -11.92 3.20 -3.70
CA GLU A 125 -12.30 4.03 -4.86
C GLU A 125 -12.16 5.53 -4.58
N SER A 126 -12.53 5.98 -3.38
CA SER A 126 -12.52 7.40 -3.05
C SER A 126 -11.14 7.94 -2.68
N PHE A 127 -10.26 7.12 -2.08
CA PHE A 127 -9.00 7.62 -1.52
C PHE A 127 -7.77 6.87 -2.04
N ILE A 128 -7.74 5.54 -1.94
CA ILE A 128 -6.50 4.76 -2.14
C ILE A 128 -6.12 4.64 -3.62
N ILE A 129 -7.06 4.23 -4.47
CA ILE A 129 -6.79 4.01 -5.90
C ILE A 129 -6.36 5.32 -6.58
N PRO A 130 -7.04 6.47 -6.37
CA PRO A 130 -6.59 7.75 -6.92
C PRO A 130 -5.19 8.13 -6.44
N LEU A 131 -4.94 8.08 -5.12
CA LEU A 131 -3.63 8.40 -4.55
C LEU A 131 -2.52 7.51 -5.14
N TYR A 132 -2.76 6.21 -5.27
CA TYR A 132 -1.74 5.29 -5.77
C TYR A 132 -1.45 5.51 -7.25
N LYS A 133 -2.46 5.87 -8.04
CA LYS A 133 -2.28 6.29 -9.44
C LYS A 133 -1.39 7.53 -9.53
N GLU A 134 -1.63 8.54 -8.69
CA GLU A 134 -0.83 9.78 -8.65
C GLU A 134 0.63 9.47 -8.27
N LEU A 135 0.84 8.73 -7.18
CA LEU A 135 2.19 8.34 -6.74
C LEU A 135 2.92 7.50 -7.80
N CYS A 136 2.23 6.57 -8.46
CA CYS A 136 2.84 5.76 -9.53
C CYS A 136 3.14 6.59 -10.78
N ALA A 137 2.27 7.55 -11.14
CA ALA A 137 2.51 8.45 -12.26
C ALA A 137 3.73 9.34 -11.99
N GLU A 138 3.84 9.87 -10.77
CA GLU A 138 5.01 10.61 -10.32
C GLU A 138 6.27 9.74 -10.37
N GLU A 139 6.24 8.51 -9.86
CA GLU A 139 7.40 7.62 -9.95
C GLU A 139 7.87 7.35 -11.38
N ARG A 140 6.93 7.30 -12.33
CA ARG A 140 7.18 7.02 -13.76
C ARG A 140 7.60 8.27 -14.56
N SER A 141 7.37 9.48 -14.03
CA SER A 141 7.79 10.72 -14.70
C SER A 141 9.30 10.95 -14.65
N TYR A 142 10.01 10.25 -13.76
CA TYR A 142 11.47 10.31 -13.64
C TYR A 142 12.14 9.13 -14.37
N GLN A 143 13.18 9.44 -15.16
CA GLN A 143 14.02 8.41 -15.79
C GLN A 143 14.79 7.59 -14.75
N ASN A 144 15.28 8.25 -13.69
CA ASN A 144 15.99 7.59 -12.62
C ASN A 144 15.01 7.06 -11.56
N ARG A 145 15.02 5.74 -11.36
CA ARG A 145 14.15 5.07 -10.38
C ARG A 145 14.31 5.64 -8.97
N LYS A 146 15.53 5.94 -8.52
CA LYS A 146 15.78 6.49 -7.18
C LYS A 146 15.12 7.87 -7.04
N GLN A 147 15.30 8.76 -8.02
CA GLN A 147 14.66 10.08 -8.02
C GLN A 147 13.13 9.97 -8.01
N GLY A 148 12.56 9.07 -8.83
CA GLY A 148 11.11 8.86 -8.82
C GLY A 148 10.57 8.36 -7.48
N LEU A 149 11.33 7.51 -6.76
CA LEU A 149 10.97 7.07 -5.40
C LEU A 149 11.07 8.21 -4.39
N GLU A 150 12.12 9.04 -4.48
CA GLU A 150 12.31 10.19 -3.61
C GLU A 150 11.18 11.21 -3.79
N ALA A 151 10.78 11.47 -5.04
CA ALA A 151 9.67 12.36 -5.38
C ALA A 151 8.32 11.84 -4.83
N SER A 152 7.97 10.58 -5.12
CA SER A 152 6.71 10.02 -4.60
C SER A 152 6.69 9.84 -3.08
N MET A 153 7.87 9.66 -2.45
CA MET A 153 7.97 9.69 -0.99
C MET A 153 7.74 11.11 -0.46
N ALA A 154 8.33 12.14 -1.07
CA ALA A 154 8.10 13.53 -0.68
C ALA A 154 6.62 13.92 -0.82
N HIS A 155 5.95 13.49 -1.89
CA HIS A 155 4.51 13.68 -2.07
C HIS A 155 3.71 12.98 -0.95
N MET A 156 3.98 11.70 -0.68
CA MET A 156 3.31 10.97 0.40
C MET A 156 3.51 11.65 1.76
N LEU A 157 4.74 12.07 2.08
CA LEU A 157 5.03 12.77 3.34
C LEU A 157 4.34 14.14 3.42
N GLY A 158 4.31 14.90 2.33
CA GLY A 158 3.60 16.17 2.26
C GLY A 158 2.08 16.03 2.41
N LEU A 159 1.49 14.92 1.95
CA LEU A 159 0.10 14.59 2.24
C LEU A 159 -0.09 14.33 3.75
N LEU A 160 0.74 13.48 4.35
CA LEU A 160 0.66 13.15 5.77
C LEU A 160 0.86 14.38 6.67
N GLU A 161 1.75 15.29 6.29
CA GLU A 161 1.97 16.56 6.99
C GLU A 161 0.73 17.46 6.94
N LYS A 162 0.08 17.59 5.76
CA LYS A 162 -1.18 18.35 5.63
C LYS A 162 -2.31 17.76 6.47
N GLU A 163 -2.34 16.45 6.60
CA GLU A 163 -3.29 15.72 7.44
C GLU A 163 -2.93 15.75 8.93
N GLY A 164 -1.70 16.16 9.27
CA GLY A 164 -1.21 16.24 10.65
C GLY A 164 -1.06 14.88 11.33
N MET A 165 -0.86 13.79 10.57
CA MET A 165 -0.88 12.43 11.11
C MET A 165 0.12 11.50 10.43
N GLY A 166 0.51 10.42 11.13
CA GLY A 166 1.34 9.35 10.57
C GLY A 166 0.60 8.54 9.50
N TYR A 167 1.34 7.73 8.74
CA TYR A 167 0.74 6.90 7.68
C TYR A 167 -0.28 5.88 8.20
N ASP A 168 0.05 5.23 9.31
CA ASP A 168 -0.80 4.27 10.00
C ASP A 168 -2.11 4.92 10.46
N GLU A 169 -2.02 6.08 11.11
CA GLU A 169 -3.19 6.85 11.53
C GLU A 169 -4.02 7.31 10.33
N PHE A 170 -3.38 7.85 9.29
CA PHE A 170 -4.02 8.23 8.03
C PHE A 170 -4.89 7.09 7.49
N VAL A 171 -4.29 5.92 7.30
CA VAL A 171 -4.96 4.72 6.81
C VAL A 171 -6.14 4.32 7.69
N MET A 172 -6.00 4.35 9.02
CA MET A 172 -7.08 4.01 9.96
C MET A 172 -8.23 5.01 9.95
N THR A 173 -7.99 6.27 9.57
CA THR A 173 -9.05 7.29 9.54
C THR A 173 -9.96 7.19 8.31
N LEU A 174 -9.47 6.63 7.20
CA LEU A 174 -10.18 6.66 5.91
C LEU A 174 -11.61 6.08 5.94
N PRO A 175 -11.88 4.94 6.62
CA PRO A 175 -13.26 4.44 6.72
C PRO A 175 -14.22 5.42 7.42
N ARG A 176 -13.73 6.20 8.40
CA ARG A 176 -14.56 7.19 9.10
C ARG A 176 -14.88 8.39 8.21
N ARG A 177 -13.91 8.83 7.40
CA ARG A 177 -14.04 9.98 6.49
C ARG A 177 -15.09 9.79 5.40
N LEU A 178 -15.45 8.55 5.05
CA LEU A 178 -16.55 8.27 4.12
C LEU A 178 -17.90 8.83 4.60
N ASN A 179 -18.07 8.98 5.92
CA ASN A 179 -19.33 9.40 6.54
C ASN A 179 -19.28 10.85 7.04
N GLU A 180 -18.17 11.55 6.85
CA GLU A 180 -18.05 12.96 7.21
C GLU A 180 -18.57 13.81 6.02
N PRO A 181 -19.46 14.79 6.27
CA PRO A 181 -19.84 15.72 5.22
C PRO A 181 -18.57 16.44 4.74
N GLN A 182 -18.23 16.30 3.45
CA GLN A 182 -17.12 17.05 2.86
C GLN A 182 -17.37 18.54 3.14
N THR A 183 -16.64 19.11 4.09
CA THR A 183 -16.67 20.55 4.30
C THR A 183 -16.13 21.17 3.02
N ALA A 184 -17.00 21.87 2.30
CA ALA A 184 -16.65 22.59 1.09
C ALA A 184 -15.34 23.34 1.31
N VAL A 185 -14.38 23.14 0.39
CA VAL A 185 -13.20 23.99 0.27
C VAL A 185 -13.71 25.44 0.26
N PRO A 186 -13.23 26.35 1.13
CA PRO A 186 -13.66 27.73 1.04
C PRO A 186 -13.25 28.25 -0.34
N SER A 187 -14.25 28.59 -1.15
CA SER A 187 -14.06 29.27 -2.41
C SER A 187 -13.27 30.54 -2.11
N VAL A 188 -12.03 30.62 -2.60
CA VAL A 188 -11.27 31.86 -2.55
C VAL A 188 -12.00 32.84 -3.47
N SER A 189 -12.81 33.70 -2.87
CA SER A 189 -13.41 34.84 -3.57
C SER A 189 -12.28 35.67 -4.16
N PRO A 190 -12.30 36.01 -5.45
CA PRO A 190 -11.30 36.89 -6.01
C PRO A 190 -11.40 38.25 -5.32
N GLN A 191 -10.31 38.72 -4.73
CA GLN A 191 -10.23 40.07 -4.19
C GLN A 191 -10.52 41.08 -5.30
N PRO A 192 -11.29 42.15 -5.03
CA PRO A 192 -11.54 43.19 -6.02
C PRO A 192 -10.23 43.90 -6.35
N SER A 193 -9.90 43.92 -7.64
CA SER A 193 -8.81 44.71 -8.20
C SER A 193 -8.96 46.17 -7.76
N VAL A 194 -8.00 46.68 -7.00
CA VAL A 194 -7.90 48.11 -6.70
C VAL A 194 -7.67 48.84 -8.02
N ARG A 195 -8.68 49.55 -8.50
CA ARG A 195 -8.53 50.56 -9.54
C ARG A 195 -7.80 51.74 -8.93
N THR A 196 -6.54 51.94 -9.28
CA THR A 196 -5.88 53.23 -9.16
C THR A 196 -6.49 54.16 -10.20
N ALA A 197 -7.09 55.26 -9.73
CA ALA A 197 -7.54 56.36 -10.55
C ALA A 197 -6.66 57.59 -10.24
N ALA A 198 -6.30 58.29 -11.32
CA ALA A 198 -5.53 59.54 -11.42
C ALA A 198 -4.01 59.44 -11.22
#